data_AF-A0A0C1ZJW2-F1
#
_entry.id   AF-A0A0C1ZJW2-F1
#
_cell.length_a   1.000
_cell.length_b   1.000
_cell.length_c   1.000
_cell.angle_alpha   90.00
_cell.angle_beta   90.00
_cell.angle_gamma   90.00
#
_symmetry.space_group_name_H-M   'P 1'
#
loop_
_entity.id
_entity.type
_entity.pdbx_description
1 polymer ?
#
loop_
_entity_poly.entity_id
_entity_poly.type
_entity_poly.pdbx_seq_one_letter_code
_entity_poly.pdbx_strand_id
1 'polypeptide(L)'
;MEIGEQMGLDELLEAASAASSREPQALYDLGYQLLEVGLPLIAVPLLRRLNADVPGEAAVVQELAAALEQANRNGEARDLLLANPALLEAFWPRYLLCFNAIAAGDVDTARAHSTALVPTELDHNSAAERITQMLNRAARAEGLCALDASDLRGWHYVINGGLLLHISPYGFNEGMQGRYAYTQDSPSAIRRELERLIALLDVLEWAPAAFLELPEQGSQAVARALGALTGTPVLPFAHGRCGLVVAYDLATLTPEVAEALAAATDARLFARAACWTDPPFRVPDIVGLLHQHLVGPWDASLRPGPDGKKMVEAPASDEPPDVWAERITAAVVEPEEEPEFDPIEPVLALGSRGLEPSDRWFDGPVRSSRFG
;
A
#
# COMPACT_ATOMS: atom_id res chain seq x y z
N MET A 1 2.74 16.61 18.15
CA MET A 1 3.23 16.78 16.77
C MET A 1 3.88 18.14 16.55
N GLU A 2 3.30 19.26 16.99
CA GLU A 2 3.81 20.61 16.69
C GLU A 2 5.28 20.92 17.06
N ILE A 3 5.84 20.33 18.12
CA ILE A 3 7.22 20.64 18.55
C ILE A 3 8.26 19.92 17.67
N GLY A 4 7.99 18.67 17.26
CA GLY A 4 8.93 17.89 16.43
C GLY A 4 9.01 18.41 14.99
N GLU A 5 7.86 18.80 14.42
CA GLU A 5 7.79 19.42 13.09
C GLU A 5 8.48 20.79 13.06
N GLN A 6 8.35 21.59 14.12
CA GLN A 6 9.10 22.86 14.24
C GLN A 6 10.61 22.63 14.34
N MET A 7 11.05 21.64 15.12
CA MET A 7 12.49 21.33 15.26
C MET A 7 13.11 20.86 13.94
N GLY A 8 12.44 20.01 13.16
CA GLY A 8 12.95 19.58 11.85
C GLY A 8 13.07 20.73 10.84
N LEU A 9 12.20 21.74 10.93
CA LEU A 9 12.28 22.92 10.07
C LEU A 9 13.42 23.87 10.46
N ASP A 10 13.70 24.04 11.75
CA ASP A 10 14.82 24.85 12.22
C ASP A 10 16.17 24.24 11.80
N GLU A 11 16.34 22.92 11.96
CA GLU A 11 17.55 22.20 11.52
C GLU A 11 17.74 22.29 10.00
N LEU A 12 16.66 22.16 9.23
CA LEU A 12 16.69 22.34 7.78
C LEU A 12 17.14 23.75 7.37
N LEU A 13 16.66 24.80 8.07
CA LEU A 13 17.05 26.18 7.80
C LEU A 13 18.53 26.42 8.08
N GLU A 14 19.05 25.87 9.18
CA GLU A 14 20.47 25.94 9.53
C GLU A 14 21.33 25.25 8.47
N ALA A 15 20.97 24.03 8.08
CA ALA A 15 21.67 23.27 7.05
C ALA A 15 21.64 23.97 5.68
N ALA A 16 20.48 24.55 5.30
CA ALA A 16 20.35 25.29 4.05
C ALA A 16 21.24 26.56 4.02
N SER A 17 21.36 27.25 5.16
CA SER A 17 22.26 28.39 5.31
C SER A 17 23.72 27.95 5.14
N ALA A 18 24.14 26.90 5.85
CA ALA A 18 25.50 26.37 5.81
C ALA A 18 25.91 25.88 4.41
N ALA A 19 24.98 25.27 3.66
CA ALA A 19 25.21 24.78 2.30
C ALA A 19 25.58 25.88 1.28
N SER A 20 25.39 27.16 1.61
CA SER A 20 25.87 28.30 0.81
C SER A 20 27.40 28.29 0.62
N SER A 21 28.14 27.70 1.56
CA SER A 21 29.59 27.49 1.47
C SER A 21 30.00 26.55 0.33
N ARG A 22 29.10 25.64 -0.09
CA ARG A 22 29.35 24.52 -1.01
C ARG A 22 30.43 23.55 -0.54
N GLU A 23 30.75 23.53 0.74
CA GLU A 23 31.61 22.51 1.31
C GLU A 23 30.89 21.14 1.28
N PRO A 24 31.58 20.04 0.96
CA PRO A 24 30.96 18.71 0.84
C PRO A 24 30.12 18.31 2.06
N GLN A 25 30.61 18.56 3.27
CA GLN A 25 29.88 18.26 4.51
C GLN A 25 28.59 19.07 4.63
N ALA A 26 28.62 20.38 4.34
CA ALA A 26 27.43 21.21 4.41
C ALA A 26 26.36 20.81 3.38
N LEU A 27 26.78 20.33 2.20
CA LEU A 27 25.87 19.77 1.19
C LEU A 27 25.30 18.42 1.61
N TYR A 28 26.11 17.58 2.28
CA TYR A 28 25.65 16.32 2.87
C TYR A 28 24.60 16.58 3.95
N ASP A 29 24.88 17.47 4.90
CA ASP A 29 23.99 17.79 6.01
C ASP A 29 22.64 18.33 5.53
N LEU A 30 22.65 19.19 4.49
CA LEU A 30 21.41 19.63 3.84
C LEU A 30 20.66 18.48 3.16
N GLY A 31 21.38 17.59 2.47
CA GLY A 31 20.78 16.40 1.86
C GLY A 31 20.09 15.50 2.89
N TYR A 32 20.77 15.25 4.01
CA TYR A 32 20.26 14.49 5.14
C TYR A 32 19.01 15.15 5.73
N GLN A 33 19.06 16.45 6.04
CA GLN A 33 17.92 17.17 6.62
C GLN A 33 16.71 17.22 5.67
N LEU A 34 16.94 17.34 4.36
CA LEU A 34 15.86 17.24 3.37
C LEU A 34 15.15 15.88 3.40
N LEU A 35 15.86 14.78 3.71
CA LEU A 35 15.24 13.47 3.87
C LEU A 35 14.46 13.35 5.17
N GLU A 36 15.00 13.86 6.27
CA GLU A 36 14.32 13.85 7.58
C GLU A 36 12.96 14.58 7.53
N VAL A 37 12.86 15.66 6.74
CA VAL A 37 11.60 16.39 6.55
C VAL A 37 10.73 15.89 5.38
N GLY A 38 11.09 14.76 4.76
CA GLY A 38 10.28 14.14 3.70
C GLY A 38 10.31 14.88 2.37
N LEU A 39 11.44 15.50 2.00
CA LEU A 39 11.65 16.20 0.73
C LEU A 39 12.67 15.49 -0.19
N PRO A 40 12.50 14.18 -0.50
CA PRO A 40 13.48 13.39 -1.24
C PRO A 40 13.69 13.90 -2.67
N LEU A 41 12.66 14.45 -3.32
CA LEU A 41 12.75 15.00 -4.67
C LEU A 41 13.72 16.20 -4.76
N ILE A 42 13.92 16.92 -3.66
CA ILE A 42 14.88 18.03 -3.55
C ILE A 42 16.26 17.49 -3.15
N ALA A 43 16.32 16.50 -2.26
CA ALA A 43 17.56 15.87 -1.82
C ALA A 43 18.31 15.17 -2.97
N VAL A 44 17.61 14.44 -3.85
CA VAL A 44 18.22 13.65 -4.94
C VAL A 44 19.17 14.47 -5.84
N PRO A 45 18.77 15.59 -6.47
CA PRO A 45 19.69 16.35 -7.33
C PRO A 45 20.90 16.93 -6.57
N LEU A 46 20.73 17.29 -5.29
CA LEU A 46 21.81 17.77 -4.43
C LEU A 46 22.82 16.65 -4.14
N LEU A 47 22.35 15.51 -3.65
CA LEU A 47 23.18 14.35 -3.31
C LEU A 47 23.85 13.72 -4.54
N ARG A 48 23.20 13.78 -5.73
CA ARG A 48 23.84 13.40 -7.00
C ARG A 48 25.04 14.26 -7.34
N ARG A 49 24.90 15.58 -7.16
CA ARG A 49 26.00 16.50 -7.40
C ARG A 49 27.13 16.25 -6.42
N LEU A 50 26.79 16.07 -5.14
CA LEU A 50 27.78 15.73 -4.12
C LEU A 50 28.52 14.43 -4.47
N ASN A 51 27.81 13.38 -4.87
CA ASN A 51 28.42 12.12 -5.31
C ASN A 51 29.28 12.27 -6.58
N ALA A 52 29.00 13.26 -7.44
CA ALA A 52 29.88 13.54 -8.58
C ALA A 52 31.19 14.22 -8.15
N ASP A 53 31.15 15.04 -7.09
CA ASP A 53 32.30 15.75 -6.54
C ASP A 53 33.16 14.83 -5.64
N VAL A 54 32.54 13.89 -4.92
CA VAL A 54 33.19 12.89 -4.05
C VAL A 54 32.68 11.46 -4.35
N PRO A 55 33.05 10.87 -5.50
CA PRO A 55 32.48 9.60 -5.95
C PRO A 55 32.87 8.42 -5.08
N GLY A 56 31.88 7.60 -4.73
CA GLY A 56 32.06 6.36 -3.98
C GLY A 56 32.22 6.57 -2.47
N GLU A 57 32.12 7.81 -1.98
CA GLU A 57 32.10 8.11 -0.56
C GLU A 57 30.89 7.43 0.10
N ALA A 58 31.14 6.51 1.03
CA ALA A 58 30.12 5.58 1.55
C ALA A 58 28.86 6.28 2.07
N ALA A 59 29.04 7.33 2.88
CA ALA A 59 27.93 8.10 3.45
C ALA A 59 27.08 8.77 2.35
N VAL A 60 27.73 9.38 1.34
CA VAL A 60 27.03 10.07 0.25
C VAL A 60 26.25 9.09 -0.62
N VAL A 61 26.85 7.93 -0.95
CA VAL A 61 26.18 6.90 -1.76
C VAL A 61 24.98 6.31 -1.01
N GLN A 62 25.14 6.04 0.29
CA GLN A 62 24.05 5.50 1.11
C GLN A 62 22.88 6.49 1.22
N GLU A 63 23.15 7.77 1.51
CA GLU A 63 22.11 8.78 1.58
C GLU A 63 21.45 9.04 0.22
N LEU A 64 22.23 9.04 -0.87
CA LEU A 64 21.65 9.15 -2.21
C LEU A 64 20.76 7.95 -2.55
N ALA A 65 21.14 6.74 -2.15
CA ALA A 65 20.30 5.55 -2.34
C ALA A 65 18.99 5.66 -1.55
N ALA A 66 19.05 6.10 -0.29
CA ALA A 66 17.87 6.35 0.54
C ALA A 66 16.96 7.45 -0.07
N ALA A 67 17.55 8.53 -0.58
CA ALA A 67 16.81 9.59 -1.27
C ALA A 67 16.11 9.09 -2.53
N LEU A 68 16.76 8.23 -3.30
CA LEU A 68 16.18 7.61 -4.50
C LEU A 68 15.05 6.65 -4.13
N GLU A 69 15.19 5.85 -3.08
CA GLU A 69 14.14 4.98 -2.55
C GLU A 69 12.90 5.77 -2.15
N GLN A 70 13.04 6.80 -1.30
CA GLN A 70 11.92 7.64 -0.87
C GLN A 70 11.28 8.43 -2.01
N ALA A 71 12.03 8.69 -3.08
CA ALA A 71 11.52 9.29 -4.31
C ALA A 71 10.86 8.27 -5.27
N ASN A 72 10.68 7.00 -4.87
CA ASN A 72 10.18 5.91 -5.69
C ASN A 72 11.04 5.62 -6.95
N ARG A 73 12.33 5.99 -6.92
CA ARG A 73 13.32 5.77 -7.99
C ARG A 73 14.17 4.53 -7.71
N ASN A 74 13.51 3.45 -7.30
CA ASN A 74 14.13 2.21 -6.81
C ASN A 74 15.16 1.61 -7.79
N GLY A 75 14.87 1.62 -9.10
CA GLY A 75 15.83 1.13 -10.11
C GLY A 75 17.14 1.91 -10.14
N GLU A 76 17.08 3.22 -9.94
CA GLU A 76 18.28 4.07 -9.90
C GLU A 76 19.07 3.89 -8.60
N ALA A 77 18.39 3.63 -7.48
CA ALA A 77 19.04 3.28 -6.21
C ALA A 77 19.78 1.94 -6.33
N ARG A 78 19.14 0.92 -6.91
CA ARG A 78 19.76 -0.38 -7.22
C ARG A 78 21.01 -0.20 -8.07
N ASP A 79 20.90 0.52 -9.19
CA ASP A 79 22.02 0.70 -10.13
C ASP A 79 23.19 1.46 -9.50
N LEU A 80 22.90 2.47 -8.67
CA LEU A 80 23.90 3.20 -7.89
C LEU A 80 24.67 2.28 -6.93
N LEU A 81 23.97 1.40 -6.21
CA LEU A 81 24.59 0.49 -5.25
C LEU A 81 25.42 -0.61 -5.93
N LEU A 82 24.93 -1.14 -7.07
CA LEU A 82 25.68 -2.11 -7.88
C LEU A 82 26.96 -1.50 -8.47
N ALA A 83 26.97 -0.19 -8.76
CA ALA A 83 28.16 0.52 -9.21
C ALA A 83 29.22 0.71 -8.11
N ASN A 84 28.88 0.46 -6.83
CA ASN A 84 29.75 0.64 -5.67
C ASN A 84 29.88 -0.66 -4.84
N PRO A 85 30.39 -1.77 -5.41
CA PRO A 85 30.32 -3.09 -4.80
C PRO A 85 31.04 -3.23 -3.47
N ALA A 86 32.08 -2.43 -3.22
CA ALA A 86 32.81 -2.43 -1.94
C ALA A 86 31.91 -2.03 -0.75
N LEU A 87 30.91 -1.16 -0.99
CA LEU A 87 29.96 -0.74 0.05
C LEU A 87 29.03 -1.88 0.48
N LEU A 88 28.81 -2.87 -0.39
CA LEU A 88 27.92 -3.99 -0.11
C LEU A 88 28.50 -4.95 0.94
N GLU A 89 29.76 -4.80 1.35
CA GLU A 89 30.29 -5.51 2.52
C GLU A 89 29.55 -5.12 3.82
N ALA A 90 29.02 -3.89 3.88
CA ALA A 90 28.19 -3.41 4.98
C ALA A 90 26.73 -3.85 4.83
N PHE A 91 26.05 -3.99 5.98
CA PHE A 91 24.66 -4.44 6.04
C PHE A 91 23.69 -3.49 5.32
N TRP A 92 23.68 -2.20 5.67
CA TRP A 92 22.69 -1.24 5.18
C TRP A 92 22.73 -1.03 3.66
N PRO A 93 23.89 -0.80 3.01
CA PRO A 93 23.95 -0.72 1.55
C PRO A 93 23.47 -2.01 0.85
N ARG A 94 23.74 -3.18 1.44
CA ARG A 94 23.24 -4.47 0.91
C ARG A 94 21.74 -4.63 1.10
N TYR A 95 21.20 -4.23 2.25
CA TYR A 95 19.77 -4.20 2.50
C TYR A 95 19.06 -3.29 1.49
N LEU A 96 19.53 -2.05 1.33
CA LEU A 96 18.99 -1.09 0.37
C LEU A 96 19.03 -1.66 -1.05
N LEU A 97 20.12 -2.33 -1.45
CA LEU A 97 20.21 -2.98 -2.75
C LEU A 97 19.11 -4.03 -2.93
N CYS A 98 18.94 -4.93 -1.96
CA CYS A 98 17.92 -5.98 -2.04
C CYS A 98 16.51 -5.38 -2.08
N PHE A 99 16.21 -4.42 -1.20
CA PHE A 99 14.91 -3.75 -1.12
C PHE A 99 14.58 -3.05 -2.45
N ASN A 100 15.48 -2.18 -2.91
CA ASN A 100 15.29 -1.39 -4.13
C ASN A 100 15.26 -2.28 -5.38
N ALA A 101 15.99 -3.39 -5.40
CA ALA A 101 15.88 -4.37 -6.49
C ALA A 101 14.48 -4.98 -6.55
N ILE A 102 13.91 -5.44 -5.43
CA ILE A 102 12.54 -5.98 -5.37
C ILE A 102 11.52 -4.91 -5.77
N ALA A 103 11.62 -3.71 -5.20
CA ALA A 103 10.72 -2.59 -5.50
C ALA A 103 10.85 -2.08 -6.95
N ALA A 104 11.95 -2.38 -7.63
CA ALA A 104 12.15 -2.12 -9.06
C ALA A 104 11.76 -3.29 -9.97
N GLY A 105 11.29 -4.42 -9.43
CA GLY A 105 10.87 -5.59 -10.18
C GLY A 105 11.99 -6.61 -10.46
N ASP A 106 13.17 -6.43 -9.87
CA ASP A 106 14.37 -7.23 -10.09
C ASP A 106 14.62 -8.19 -8.92
N VAL A 107 13.76 -9.22 -8.84
CA VAL A 107 13.83 -10.25 -7.79
C VAL A 107 15.15 -11.03 -7.86
N ASP A 108 15.71 -11.22 -9.04
CA ASP A 108 16.93 -12.00 -9.24
C ASP A 108 18.15 -11.32 -8.64
N THR A 109 18.30 -10.00 -8.84
CA THR A 109 19.35 -9.23 -8.16
C THR A 109 19.21 -9.32 -6.65
N ALA A 110 18.00 -9.14 -6.12
CA ALA A 110 17.77 -9.26 -4.68
C ALA A 110 18.13 -10.65 -4.14
N ARG A 111 17.74 -11.72 -4.85
CA ARG A 111 18.07 -13.11 -4.50
C ARG A 111 19.58 -13.38 -4.53
N ALA A 112 20.29 -12.83 -5.50
CA ALA A 112 21.74 -12.99 -5.61
C ALA A 112 22.48 -12.36 -4.42
N HIS A 113 21.96 -11.26 -3.88
CA HIS A 113 22.61 -10.51 -2.80
C HIS A 113 22.11 -10.84 -1.38
N SER A 114 20.90 -11.42 -1.24
CA SER A 114 20.26 -11.67 0.06
C SER A 114 20.97 -12.71 0.91
N THR A 115 21.65 -13.69 0.29
CA THR A 115 22.40 -14.73 1.05
C THR A 115 23.52 -14.17 1.92
N ALA A 116 24.05 -13.00 1.56
CA ALA A 116 25.08 -12.29 2.31
C ALA A 116 24.50 -11.17 3.20
N LEU A 117 23.17 -11.02 3.26
CA LEU A 117 22.49 -10.10 4.16
C LEU A 117 22.38 -10.71 5.57
N VAL A 118 23.53 -10.84 6.23
CA VAL A 118 23.63 -11.46 7.56
C VAL A 118 23.46 -10.38 8.64
N PRO A 119 22.42 -10.45 9.48
CA PRO A 119 22.22 -9.48 10.55
C PRO A 119 23.28 -9.64 11.64
N THR A 120 23.87 -8.52 12.03
CA THR A 120 24.89 -8.42 13.10
C THR A 120 24.41 -7.65 14.32
N GLU A 121 23.34 -6.87 14.17
CA GLU A 121 22.75 -5.99 15.18
C GLU A 121 21.25 -6.28 15.31
N LEU A 122 20.60 -5.78 16.36
CA LEU A 122 19.20 -6.13 16.65
C LEU A 122 18.24 -5.56 15.60
N ASP A 123 18.47 -4.32 15.16
CA ASP A 123 17.74 -3.62 14.11
C ASP A 123 17.96 -4.23 12.72
N HIS A 124 19.09 -4.89 12.48
CA HIS A 124 19.36 -5.64 11.25
C HIS A 124 18.40 -6.83 11.06
N ASN A 125 17.89 -7.43 12.14
CA ASN A 125 17.07 -8.64 12.04
C ASN A 125 15.75 -8.39 11.30
N SER A 126 15.00 -7.34 11.68
CA SER A 126 13.72 -7.03 11.06
C SER A 126 13.88 -6.62 9.59
N ALA A 127 14.96 -5.90 9.27
CA ALA A 127 15.31 -5.54 7.91
C ALA A 127 15.64 -6.77 7.05
N ALA A 128 16.47 -7.69 7.54
CA ALA A 128 16.79 -8.93 6.83
C ALA A 128 15.57 -9.86 6.67
N GLU A 129 14.72 -9.92 7.71
CA GLU A 129 13.47 -10.68 7.68
C GLU A 129 12.52 -10.13 6.62
N ARG A 130 12.36 -8.81 6.50
CA ARG A 130 11.54 -8.17 5.45
C ARG A 130 11.93 -8.62 4.04
N ILE A 131 13.23 -8.58 3.73
CA ILE A 131 13.74 -9.05 2.42
C ILE A 131 13.44 -10.54 2.23
N THR A 132 13.65 -11.34 3.27
CA THR A 132 13.38 -12.78 3.23
C THR A 132 11.91 -13.07 2.95
N GLN A 133 11.00 -12.37 3.64
CA GLN A 133 9.56 -12.51 3.44
C GLN A 133 9.14 -12.10 2.02
N MET A 134 9.64 -10.97 1.50
CA MET A 134 9.35 -10.54 0.13
C MET A 134 9.83 -11.57 -0.91
N LEU A 135 11.05 -12.11 -0.75
CA LEU A 135 11.59 -13.14 -1.65
C LEU A 135 10.81 -14.46 -1.55
N ASN A 136 10.38 -14.85 -0.35
CA ASN A 136 9.54 -16.02 -0.15
C ASN A 136 8.18 -15.86 -0.86
N ARG A 137 7.56 -14.67 -0.76
CA ARG A 137 6.31 -14.37 -1.48
C ARG A 137 6.51 -14.36 -2.99
N ALA A 138 7.61 -13.79 -3.50
CA ALA A 138 7.96 -13.85 -4.92
C ALA A 138 8.10 -15.32 -5.41
N ALA A 139 8.75 -16.18 -4.63
CA ALA A 139 8.86 -17.60 -4.96
C ALA A 139 7.51 -18.33 -4.93
N ARG A 140 6.60 -17.99 -3.99
CA ARG A 140 5.25 -18.56 -3.93
C ARG A 140 4.37 -18.13 -5.12
N ALA A 141 4.61 -16.93 -5.65
CA ALA A 141 3.88 -16.36 -6.77
C ALA A 141 4.39 -16.85 -8.14
N GLU A 142 5.55 -17.51 -8.19
CA GLU A 142 6.15 -18.03 -9.41
C GLU A 142 5.21 -18.99 -10.15
N GLY A 143 4.98 -18.71 -11.44
CA GLY A 143 4.05 -19.47 -12.29
C GLY A 143 2.56 -19.19 -12.04
N LEU A 144 2.21 -18.33 -11.07
CA LEU A 144 0.83 -17.88 -10.84
C LEU A 144 0.58 -16.49 -11.43
N CYS A 145 1.60 -15.64 -11.44
CA CYS A 145 1.53 -14.30 -11.99
C CYS A 145 2.82 -13.94 -12.72
N ALA A 146 2.79 -12.88 -13.53
CA ALA A 146 3.91 -12.53 -14.41
C ALA A 146 5.05 -11.82 -13.66
N LEU A 147 4.71 -11.09 -12.57
CA LEU A 147 5.61 -10.19 -11.85
C LEU A 147 6.37 -9.23 -12.77
N ASP A 148 5.71 -8.74 -13.82
CA ASP A 148 6.24 -7.69 -14.69
C ASP A 148 5.78 -6.30 -14.25
N ALA A 149 6.13 -5.26 -15.01
CA ALA A 149 5.79 -3.87 -14.70
C ALA A 149 4.28 -3.54 -14.78
N SER A 150 3.43 -4.49 -15.15
CA SER A 150 1.96 -4.36 -15.23
C SER A 150 1.20 -5.21 -14.20
N ASP A 151 1.88 -6.13 -13.52
CA ASP A 151 1.27 -7.08 -12.59
C ASP A 151 1.02 -6.47 -11.19
N LEU A 152 0.05 -5.56 -11.09
CA LEU A 152 -0.27 -4.87 -9.83
C LEU A 152 -0.59 -5.84 -8.69
N ARG A 153 -1.39 -6.87 -8.97
CA ARG A 153 -1.83 -7.85 -7.97
C ARG A 153 -0.66 -8.68 -7.46
N GLY A 154 0.16 -9.21 -8.37
CA GLY A 154 1.35 -9.98 -8.00
C GLY A 154 2.31 -9.15 -7.17
N TRP A 155 2.57 -7.91 -7.55
CA TRP A 155 3.45 -7.02 -6.78
C TRP A 155 2.87 -6.59 -5.44
N HIS A 156 1.55 -6.37 -5.34
CA HIS A 156 0.91 -6.13 -4.04
C HIS A 156 1.12 -7.33 -3.10
N TYR A 157 0.96 -8.56 -3.60
CA TYR A 157 1.25 -9.76 -2.84
C TYR A 157 2.73 -9.87 -2.43
N VAL A 158 3.67 -9.66 -3.36
CA VAL A 158 5.10 -9.81 -3.07
C VAL A 158 5.59 -8.78 -2.05
N ILE A 159 5.26 -7.51 -2.27
CA ILE A 159 5.81 -6.40 -1.50
C ILE A 159 5.07 -6.23 -0.18
N ASN A 160 3.74 -6.20 -0.23
CA ASN A 160 2.90 -5.89 0.92
C ASN A 160 2.37 -7.15 1.63
N GLY A 161 2.37 -8.32 0.98
CA GLY A 161 1.93 -9.57 1.61
C GLY A 161 0.42 -9.73 1.81
N GLY A 162 -0.36 -8.73 1.43
CA GLY A 162 -1.82 -8.77 1.34
C GLY A 162 -2.30 -9.20 -0.05
N LEU A 163 -3.61 -9.44 -0.18
CA LEU A 163 -4.25 -9.76 -1.47
C LEU A 163 -5.12 -8.62 -1.96
N LEU A 164 -5.01 -8.33 -3.26
CA LEU A 164 -5.86 -7.37 -3.96
C LEU A 164 -6.96 -8.12 -4.71
N LEU A 165 -8.19 -8.02 -4.22
CA LEU A 165 -9.35 -8.74 -4.75
C LEU A 165 -9.76 -8.26 -6.14
N HIS A 166 -9.65 -6.96 -6.41
CA HIS A 166 -10.16 -6.37 -7.64
C HIS A 166 -9.19 -5.33 -8.22
N ILE A 167 -8.89 -5.44 -9.51
CA ILE A 167 -8.16 -4.42 -10.27
C ILE A 167 -9.09 -3.66 -11.22
N SER A 168 -8.87 -2.36 -11.36
CA SER A 168 -9.59 -1.53 -12.34
C SER A 168 -9.35 -2.07 -13.75
N PRO A 169 -10.41 -2.28 -14.57
CA PRO A 169 -10.25 -2.61 -15.98
C PRO A 169 -9.81 -1.40 -16.81
N TYR A 170 -9.96 -0.19 -16.27
CA TYR A 170 -9.68 1.07 -16.95
C TYR A 170 -8.31 1.67 -16.58
N GLY A 171 -7.79 2.53 -17.46
CA GLY A 171 -6.64 3.39 -17.16
C GLY A 171 -5.26 2.72 -17.25
N PHE A 172 -5.14 1.50 -17.79
CA PHE A 172 -3.83 0.85 -18.04
C PHE A 172 -2.91 1.73 -18.91
N ASN A 173 -3.44 2.25 -20.02
CA ASN A 173 -2.69 3.15 -20.91
C ASN A 173 -2.50 4.58 -20.36
N GLU A 174 -3.16 4.91 -19.25
CA GLU A 174 -3.10 6.22 -18.59
C GLU A 174 -2.21 6.19 -17.32
N GLY A 175 -1.52 5.06 -17.11
CA GLY A 175 -0.62 4.86 -15.98
C GLY A 175 -1.34 4.60 -14.66
N MET A 176 -2.61 4.19 -14.66
CA MET A 176 -3.28 3.73 -13.43
C MET A 176 -2.98 2.26 -13.13
N GLN A 177 -2.76 1.45 -14.17
CA GLN A 177 -2.29 0.05 -14.09
C GLN A 177 -3.08 -0.80 -13.08
N GLY A 178 -4.41 -0.80 -13.18
CA GLY A 178 -5.28 -1.57 -12.28
C GLY A 178 -5.76 -0.81 -11.03
N ARG A 179 -5.46 0.48 -10.89
CA ARG A 179 -5.94 1.35 -9.80
C ARG A 179 -7.07 2.27 -10.28
N TYR A 180 -7.95 2.71 -9.38
CA TYR A 180 -8.96 3.72 -9.68
C TYR A 180 -8.44 5.13 -9.36
N ALA A 181 -8.37 6.02 -10.35
CA ALA A 181 -8.08 7.44 -10.08
C ALA A 181 -9.26 8.11 -9.36
N TYR A 182 -10.46 7.83 -9.85
CA TYR A 182 -11.73 8.26 -9.28
C TYR A 182 -12.73 7.12 -9.48
N THR A 183 -13.49 6.77 -8.45
CA THR A 183 -14.60 5.83 -8.59
C THR A 183 -15.75 6.21 -7.66
N GLN A 184 -16.97 6.05 -8.16
CA GLN A 184 -18.17 6.13 -7.36
C GLN A 184 -18.65 4.70 -7.12
N ASP A 185 -18.63 4.27 -5.85
CA ASP A 185 -18.99 2.91 -5.48
C ASP A 185 -20.52 2.72 -5.50
N SER A 186 -20.95 1.46 -5.46
CA SER A 186 -22.37 1.10 -5.49
C SER A 186 -22.65 -0.15 -4.67
N PRO A 187 -23.89 -0.37 -4.22
CA PRO A 187 -24.25 -1.61 -3.50
C PRO A 187 -23.94 -2.89 -4.28
N SER A 188 -24.09 -2.89 -5.60
CA SER A 188 -23.77 -4.05 -6.46
C SER A 188 -22.27 -4.29 -6.57
N ALA A 189 -21.46 -3.24 -6.67
CA ALA A 189 -20.00 -3.36 -6.68
C ALA A 189 -19.46 -3.86 -5.32
N ILE A 190 -19.97 -3.33 -4.20
CA ILE A 190 -19.66 -3.83 -2.86
C ILE A 190 -20.07 -5.29 -2.72
N ARG A 191 -21.29 -5.65 -3.13
CA ARG A 191 -21.78 -7.03 -3.07
C ARG A 191 -20.86 -8.00 -3.81
N ARG A 192 -20.45 -7.65 -5.02
CA ARG A 192 -19.52 -8.45 -5.82
C ARG A 192 -18.17 -8.65 -5.13
N GLU A 193 -17.61 -7.58 -4.56
CA GLU A 193 -16.37 -7.67 -3.78
C GLU A 193 -16.51 -8.60 -2.57
N LEU A 194 -17.65 -8.55 -1.87
CA LEU A 194 -17.93 -9.42 -0.73
C LEU A 194 -18.05 -10.90 -1.14
N GLU A 195 -18.62 -11.19 -2.31
CA GLU A 195 -18.63 -12.56 -2.85
C GLU A 195 -17.21 -13.06 -3.17
N ARG A 196 -16.34 -12.19 -3.71
CA ARG A 196 -14.92 -12.51 -3.93
C ARG A 196 -14.19 -12.76 -2.61
N LEU A 197 -14.46 -11.94 -1.60
CA LEU A 197 -13.91 -12.14 -0.25
C LEU A 197 -14.35 -13.48 0.34
N ILE A 198 -15.63 -13.83 0.25
CA ILE A 198 -16.16 -15.11 0.75
C ILE A 198 -15.45 -16.28 0.07
N ALA A 199 -15.34 -16.26 -1.27
CA ALA A 199 -14.62 -17.30 -2.02
C ALA A 199 -13.14 -17.39 -1.63
N LEU A 200 -12.50 -16.25 -1.34
CA LEU A 200 -11.12 -16.23 -0.87
C LEU A 200 -11.00 -16.80 0.55
N LEU A 201 -11.91 -16.48 1.47
CA LEU A 201 -11.92 -17.02 2.83
C LEU A 201 -12.05 -18.56 2.82
N ASP A 202 -12.85 -19.10 1.90
CA ASP A 202 -12.96 -20.55 1.68
C ASP A 202 -11.63 -21.17 1.23
N VAL A 203 -10.93 -20.53 0.27
CA VAL A 203 -9.60 -20.98 -0.19
C VAL A 203 -8.54 -20.90 0.91
N LEU A 204 -8.63 -19.89 1.78
CA LEU A 204 -7.76 -19.72 2.93
C LEU A 204 -8.08 -20.69 4.07
N GLU A 205 -9.13 -21.51 3.92
CA GLU A 205 -9.70 -22.37 4.96
C GLU A 205 -9.95 -21.60 6.27
N TRP A 206 -10.32 -20.32 6.13
CA TRP A 206 -10.48 -19.41 7.26
C TRP A 206 -11.95 -19.03 7.43
N ALA A 207 -12.53 -19.50 8.54
CA ALA A 207 -13.87 -19.12 8.98
C ALA A 207 -13.77 -18.18 10.20
N PRO A 208 -13.85 -16.85 10.03
CA PRO A 208 -13.86 -15.93 11.16
C PRO A 208 -15.00 -16.22 12.12
N ALA A 209 -14.74 -16.23 13.43
CA ALA A 209 -15.79 -16.42 14.44
C ALA A 209 -16.80 -15.27 14.47
N ALA A 210 -16.38 -14.09 14.01
CA ALA A 210 -17.21 -12.90 13.83
C ALA A 210 -16.56 -11.96 12.81
N PHE A 211 -17.38 -11.09 12.20
CA PHE A 211 -16.91 -9.88 11.55
C PHE A 211 -16.94 -8.72 12.56
N LEU A 212 -15.84 -7.99 12.64
CA LEU A 212 -15.65 -6.91 13.59
C LEU A 212 -15.89 -5.57 12.89
N GLU A 213 -17.01 -4.92 13.20
CA GLU A 213 -17.36 -3.63 12.59
C GLU A 213 -16.64 -2.48 13.28
N LEU A 214 -16.03 -1.61 12.48
CA LEU A 214 -15.52 -0.30 12.90
C LEU A 214 -16.70 0.71 12.97
N PRO A 215 -16.56 1.84 13.71
CA PRO A 215 -17.72 2.71 14.00
C PRO A 215 -18.23 3.53 12.80
N GLU A 216 -17.46 3.63 11.72
CA GLU A 216 -17.85 4.38 10.52
C GLU A 216 -19.03 3.70 9.82
N GLN A 217 -19.99 4.49 9.33
CA GLN A 217 -21.22 4.01 8.68
C GLN A 217 -20.93 3.00 7.56
N GLY A 218 -19.92 3.28 6.73
CA GLY A 218 -19.52 2.38 5.66
C GLY A 218 -19.01 1.03 6.17
N SER A 219 -18.14 1.04 7.17
CA SER A 219 -17.59 -0.17 7.80
C SER A 219 -18.70 -1.02 8.42
N GLN A 220 -19.65 -0.40 9.11
CA GLN A 220 -20.83 -1.08 9.66
C GLN A 220 -21.70 -1.69 8.57
N ALA A 221 -22.02 -0.94 7.51
CA ALA A 221 -22.84 -1.44 6.41
C ALA A 221 -22.21 -2.66 5.71
N VAL A 222 -20.89 -2.61 5.45
CA VAL A 222 -20.14 -3.71 4.83
C VAL A 222 -20.05 -4.92 5.74
N ALA A 223 -19.72 -4.74 7.02
CA ALA A 223 -19.61 -5.85 7.99
C ALA A 223 -20.95 -6.57 8.17
N ARG A 224 -22.05 -5.81 8.26
CA ARG A 224 -23.41 -6.33 8.40
C ARG A 224 -23.89 -7.07 7.16
N ALA A 225 -23.60 -6.54 5.97
CA ALA A 225 -23.86 -7.25 4.73
C ALA A 225 -23.10 -8.58 4.67
N LEU A 226 -21.81 -8.59 5.01
CA LEU A 226 -20.99 -9.80 5.03
C LEU A 226 -21.50 -10.84 6.05
N GLY A 227 -21.92 -10.40 7.23
CA GLY A 227 -22.57 -11.25 8.23
C GLY A 227 -23.89 -11.85 7.73
N ALA A 228 -24.73 -11.05 7.07
CA ALA A 228 -25.98 -11.52 6.48
C ALA A 228 -25.75 -12.57 5.37
N LEU A 229 -24.69 -12.39 4.57
CA LEU A 229 -24.37 -13.30 3.46
C LEU A 229 -23.85 -14.66 3.88
N THR A 230 -23.16 -14.71 5.01
CA THR A 230 -22.48 -15.92 5.50
C THR A 230 -23.18 -16.55 6.69
N GLY A 231 -24.09 -15.84 7.34
CA GLY A 231 -24.67 -16.23 8.64
C GLY A 231 -23.72 -16.06 9.82
N THR A 232 -22.55 -15.44 9.62
CA THR A 232 -21.56 -15.19 10.68
C THR A 232 -21.96 -13.98 11.54
N PRO A 233 -21.79 -14.04 12.87
CA PRO A 233 -22.08 -12.91 13.75
C PRO A 233 -21.27 -11.66 13.41
N VAL A 234 -21.89 -10.49 13.60
CA VAL A 234 -21.23 -9.18 13.50
C VAL A 234 -21.17 -8.56 14.89
N LEU A 235 -19.97 -8.15 15.30
CA LEU A 235 -19.70 -7.62 16.62
C LEU A 235 -18.93 -6.31 16.50
N PRO A 236 -19.07 -5.35 17.43
CA PRO A 236 -18.21 -4.18 17.45
C PRO A 236 -16.74 -4.56 17.60
N PHE A 237 -15.86 -3.87 16.89
CA PHE A 237 -14.42 -4.00 17.07
C PHE A 237 -14.02 -3.71 18.52
N ALA A 238 -13.16 -4.56 19.07
CA ALA A 238 -12.50 -4.37 20.34
C ALA A 238 -11.14 -5.07 20.30
N HIS A 239 -10.12 -4.46 20.89
CA HIS A 239 -8.79 -5.06 20.96
C HIS A 239 -8.84 -6.45 21.65
N GLY A 240 -8.12 -7.42 21.09
CA GLY A 240 -8.11 -8.81 21.56
C GLY A 240 -9.34 -9.65 21.19
N ARG A 241 -10.35 -9.08 20.53
CA ARG A 241 -11.50 -9.84 20.03
C ARG A 241 -11.10 -10.63 18.79
N CYS A 242 -11.38 -11.93 18.79
CA CYS A 242 -11.15 -12.79 17.64
C CYS A 242 -12.19 -12.53 16.53
N GLY A 243 -11.72 -12.31 15.30
CA GLY A 243 -12.58 -12.09 14.13
C GLY A 243 -11.80 -11.48 12.97
N LEU A 244 -12.51 -11.18 11.89
CA LEU A 244 -12.00 -10.37 10.77
C LEU A 244 -12.48 -8.94 10.96
N VAL A 245 -11.56 -7.99 11.10
CA VAL A 245 -11.91 -6.55 11.11
C VAL A 245 -12.31 -6.13 9.70
N VAL A 246 -13.45 -5.44 9.59
CA VAL A 246 -14.00 -4.99 8.32
C VAL A 246 -14.00 -3.47 8.29
N ALA A 247 -13.20 -2.90 7.40
CA ALA A 247 -13.16 -1.48 7.10
C ALA A 247 -13.74 -1.24 5.69
N TYR A 248 -14.53 -0.18 5.54
CA TYR A 248 -14.92 0.28 4.20
C TYR A 248 -13.77 0.96 3.49
N ASP A 249 -13.24 2.04 4.06
CA ASP A 249 -12.08 2.77 3.55
C ASP A 249 -11.22 3.23 4.71
N LEU A 250 -9.93 2.85 4.69
CA LEU A 250 -8.99 3.20 5.75
C LEU A 250 -8.71 4.70 5.81
N ALA A 251 -8.90 5.43 4.70
CA ALA A 251 -8.75 6.89 4.66
C ALA A 251 -9.85 7.65 5.44
N THR A 252 -10.94 6.97 5.80
CA THR A 252 -12.08 7.58 6.50
C THR A 252 -12.07 7.38 8.02
N LEU A 253 -11.10 6.62 8.54
CA LEU A 253 -11.02 6.31 9.97
C LEU A 253 -10.67 7.57 10.77
N THR A 254 -11.27 7.70 11.95
CA THR A 254 -10.81 8.73 12.89
C THR A 254 -9.42 8.36 13.43
N PRO A 255 -8.61 9.33 13.87
CA PRO A 255 -7.29 9.05 14.45
C PRO A 255 -7.33 8.02 15.59
N GLU A 256 -8.36 8.07 16.43
CA GLU A 256 -8.53 7.16 17.57
C GLU A 256 -8.80 5.72 17.10
N VAL A 257 -9.60 5.53 16.05
CA VAL A 257 -9.88 4.21 15.47
C VAL A 257 -8.64 3.67 14.76
N ALA A 258 -7.94 4.52 14.00
CA ALA A 258 -6.70 4.17 13.34
C ALA A 258 -5.62 3.74 14.35
N GLU A 259 -5.45 4.47 15.45
CA GLU A 259 -4.52 4.11 16.53
C GLU A 259 -4.90 2.77 17.20
N ALA A 260 -6.19 2.58 17.51
CA ALA A 260 -6.66 1.33 18.09
C ALA A 260 -6.46 0.12 17.16
N LEU A 261 -6.65 0.30 15.85
CA LEU A 261 -6.42 -0.72 14.85
C LEU A 261 -4.92 -0.98 14.61
N ALA A 262 -4.08 0.06 14.64
CA ALA A 262 -2.63 -0.05 14.57
C ALA A 262 -2.06 -0.86 15.76
N ALA A 263 -2.59 -0.65 16.96
CA ALA A 263 -2.22 -1.41 18.16
C ALA A 263 -2.69 -2.88 18.12
N ALA A 264 -3.69 -3.21 17.30
CA ALA A 264 -4.24 -4.57 17.18
C ALA A 264 -3.49 -5.39 16.11
N THR A 265 -2.18 -5.59 16.30
CA THR A 265 -1.29 -6.26 15.33
C THR A 265 -1.72 -7.68 14.97
N ASP A 266 -2.34 -8.40 15.92
CA ASP A 266 -2.78 -9.78 15.73
C ASP A 266 -4.15 -9.90 15.03
N ALA A 267 -4.88 -8.79 14.89
CA ALA A 267 -6.16 -8.77 14.20
C ALA A 267 -5.95 -8.78 12.69
N ARG A 268 -6.66 -9.68 11.99
CA ARG A 268 -6.71 -9.66 10.53
C ARG A 268 -7.67 -8.58 10.04
N LEU A 269 -7.30 -7.91 8.96
CA LEU A 269 -7.99 -6.75 8.42
C LEU A 269 -8.38 -6.96 6.95
N PHE A 270 -9.67 -6.80 6.68
CA PHE A 270 -10.19 -6.59 5.34
C PHE A 270 -10.56 -5.12 5.19
N ALA A 271 -10.00 -4.48 4.16
CA ALA A 271 -10.39 -3.15 3.74
C ALA A 271 -11.03 -3.24 2.36
N ARG A 272 -12.29 -2.82 2.22
CA ARG A 272 -12.99 -2.77 0.92
C ARG A 272 -12.26 -1.85 -0.06
N ALA A 273 -11.63 -0.79 0.44
CA ALA A 273 -10.88 0.16 -0.34
C ALA A 273 -9.65 0.67 0.44
N ALA A 274 -8.55 0.90 -0.27
CA ALA A 274 -7.36 1.55 0.29
C ALA A 274 -6.85 2.64 -0.67
N CYS A 275 -6.54 3.82 -0.10
CA CYS A 275 -5.94 4.91 -0.86
C CYS A 275 -4.47 4.57 -1.16
N TRP A 276 -4.09 4.40 -2.42
CA TRP A 276 -2.69 4.10 -2.76
C TRP A 276 -1.81 5.35 -2.79
N THR A 277 -2.41 6.54 -2.80
CA THR A 277 -1.67 7.81 -2.78
C THR A 277 -1.48 8.40 -1.39
N ASP A 278 -2.16 7.84 -0.42
CA ASP A 278 -2.03 8.11 1.01
C ASP A 278 -2.12 6.75 1.71
N PRO A 279 -1.03 5.96 1.65
CA PRO A 279 -1.06 4.56 2.00
C PRO A 279 -1.43 4.36 3.48
N PRO A 280 -2.15 3.28 3.81
CA PRO A 280 -2.60 3.05 5.17
C PRO A 280 -1.44 2.83 6.13
N PHE A 281 -1.65 3.17 7.41
CA PHE A 281 -0.68 3.00 8.49
C PHE A 281 -0.23 1.54 8.71
N ARG A 282 -1.00 0.58 8.21
CA ARG A 282 -0.71 -0.86 8.20
C ARG A 282 -1.29 -1.47 6.93
N VAL A 283 -0.64 -2.50 6.39
CA VAL A 283 -1.16 -3.27 5.26
C VAL A 283 -2.35 -4.15 5.69
N PRO A 284 -3.51 -4.06 5.02
CA PRO A 284 -4.60 -5.02 5.21
C PRO A 284 -4.22 -6.39 4.69
N ASP A 285 -4.62 -7.45 5.40
CA ASP A 285 -4.51 -8.83 4.94
C ASP A 285 -5.19 -9.00 3.56
N ILE A 286 -6.33 -8.34 3.37
CA ILE A 286 -7.11 -8.37 2.14
C ILE A 286 -7.59 -6.95 1.82
N VAL A 287 -7.36 -6.50 0.60
CA VAL A 287 -7.82 -5.23 0.05
C VAL A 287 -8.78 -5.50 -1.10
N GLY A 288 -9.95 -4.85 -1.10
CA GLY A 288 -10.90 -4.92 -2.21
C GLY A 288 -10.32 -4.26 -3.46
N LEU A 289 -10.19 -2.93 -3.44
CA LEU A 289 -9.60 -2.15 -4.52
C LEU A 289 -8.62 -1.08 -4.03
N LEU A 290 -7.79 -0.59 -4.95
CA LEU A 290 -6.94 0.58 -4.75
C LEU A 290 -7.55 1.80 -5.43
N HIS A 291 -7.64 2.90 -4.71
CA HIS A 291 -8.19 4.16 -5.21
C HIS A 291 -7.31 5.38 -4.89
N GLN A 292 -7.52 6.46 -5.62
CA GLN A 292 -7.04 7.80 -5.24
C GLN A 292 -8.20 8.65 -4.70
N HIS A 293 -9.39 8.51 -5.28
CA HIS A 293 -10.61 9.13 -4.78
C HIS A 293 -11.78 8.16 -4.91
N LEU A 294 -12.52 8.00 -3.82
CA LEU A 294 -13.67 7.13 -3.69
C LEU A 294 -14.86 7.94 -3.19
N VAL A 295 -15.99 7.80 -3.88
CA VAL A 295 -17.28 8.31 -3.40
C VAL A 295 -18.16 7.13 -3.05
N GLY A 296 -18.47 6.96 -1.77
CA GLY A 296 -19.32 5.86 -1.31
C GLY A 296 -20.79 6.04 -1.68
N PRO A 297 -21.60 4.97 -1.63
CA PRO A 297 -23.01 5.02 -2.00
C PRO A 297 -23.84 5.97 -1.10
N TRP A 298 -23.37 6.18 0.13
CA TRP A 298 -23.95 7.04 1.15
C TRP A 298 -23.37 8.45 1.17
N ASP A 299 -22.31 8.73 0.40
CA ASP A 299 -21.67 10.04 0.39
C ASP A 299 -22.42 11.04 -0.52
N ALA A 300 -22.13 12.32 -0.31
CA ALA A 300 -22.56 13.37 -1.22
C ALA A 300 -21.94 13.12 -2.61
N SER A 301 -22.76 13.20 -3.66
CA SER A 301 -22.36 12.79 -5.01
C SER A 301 -23.05 13.61 -6.09
N LEU A 302 -22.43 13.72 -7.26
CA LEU A 302 -23.09 14.25 -8.45
C LEU A 302 -23.89 13.14 -9.12
N ARG A 303 -25.21 13.30 -9.21
CA ARG A 303 -26.11 12.32 -9.83
C ARG A 303 -26.81 12.94 -11.04
N PRO A 304 -27.16 12.16 -12.08
CA PRO A 304 -28.02 12.64 -13.14
C PRO A 304 -29.34 13.14 -12.55
N GLY A 305 -29.73 14.36 -12.90
CA GLY A 305 -31.00 14.96 -12.51
C GLY A 305 -32.20 14.20 -13.12
N PRO A 306 -33.43 14.53 -12.72
CA PRO A 306 -34.64 13.82 -13.16
C PRO A 306 -34.84 13.80 -14.69
N ASP A 307 -34.25 14.76 -15.41
CA ASP A 307 -34.29 14.88 -16.85
C ASP A 307 -33.12 14.19 -17.57
N GLY A 308 -32.17 13.61 -16.82
CA GLY A 308 -30.94 12.98 -17.31
C GLY A 308 -29.95 13.93 -17.99
N LYS A 309 -30.22 15.24 -18.01
CA LYS A 309 -29.46 16.23 -18.80
C LYS A 309 -28.52 17.09 -17.97
N LYS A 310 -28.76 17.21 -16.67
CA LYS A 310 -27.89 17.96 -15.76
C LYS A 310 -27.44 17.08 -14.62
N MET A 311 -26.18 17.18 -14.24
CA MET A 311 -25.72 16.63 -12.97
C MET A 311 -26.25 17.52 -11.84
N VAL A 312 -26.81 16.91 -10.80
CA VAL A 312 -27.32 17.55 -9.60
C VAL A 312 -26.58 16.96 -8.41
N GLU A 313 -26.20 17.82 -7.48
CA GLU A 313 -25.61 17.40 -6.22
C GLU A 313 -26.67 16.73 -5.34
N ALA A 314 -26.43 15.47 -5.00
CA ALA A 314 -27.19 14.73 -4.01
C ALA A 314 -26.45 14.82 -2.68
N PRO A 315 -27.12 15.18 -1.57
CA PRO A 315 -26.50 15.18 -0.25
C PRO A 315 -26.11 13.76 0.18
N ALA A 316 -25.23 13.68 1.17
CA ALA A 316 -24.97 12.42 1.88
C ALA A 316 -26.28 11.87 2.48
N SER A 317 -26.37 10.54 2.58
CA SER A 317 -27.54 9.86 3.12
C SER A 317 -27.45 9.73 4.64
N ASP A 318 -28.52 10.12 5.33
CA ASP A 318 -28.69 9.91 6.77
C ASP A 318 -29.27 8.51 7.10
N GLU A 319 -29.39 7.63 6.09
CA GLU A 319 -29.93 6.29 6.31
C GLU A 319 -28.99 5.44 7.15
N PRO A 320 -29.52 4.65 8.10
CA PRO A 320 -28.69 3.88 9.01
C PRO A 320 -27.96 2.74 8.27
N PRO A 321 -26.84 2.25 8.83
CA PRO A 321 -26.04 1.18 8.24
C PRO A 321 -26.83 -0.08 7.86
N ASP A 322 -27.88 -0.43 8.61
CA ASP A 322 -28.72 -1.61 8.34
C ASP A 322 -29.44 -1.52 6.99
N VAL A 323 -29.91 -0.33 6.62
CA VAL A 323 -30.57 -0.10 5.32
C VAL A 323 -29.55 -0.30 4.18
N TRP A 324 -28.32 0.16 4.37
CA TRP A 324 -27.25 -0.05 3.39
C TRP A 324 -26.82 -1.51 3.32
N ALA A 325 -26.73 -2.20 4.45
CA ALA A 325 -26.42 -3.63 4.51
C ALA A 325 -27.48 -4.46 3.78
N GLU A 326 -28.77 -4.15 3.99
CA GLU A 326 -29.88 -4.78 3.25
C GLU A 326 -29.78 -4.52 1.75
N ARG A 327 -29.47 -3.28 1.33
CA ARG A 327 -29.29 -2.94 -0.09
C ARG A 327 -28.12 -3.68 -0.73
N ILE A 328 -26.99 -3.78 -0.04
CA ILE A 328 -25.83 -4.56 -0.51
C ILE A 328 -26.21 -6.04 -0.62
N THR A 329 -26.90 -6.58 0.39
CA THR A 329 -27.31 -7.99 0.42
C THR A 329 -28.36 -8.30 -0.66
N ALA A 330 -29.25 -7.37 -0.98
CA ALA A 330 -30.27 -7.54 -2.00
C ALA A 330 -29.81 -7.12 -3.41
N ALA A 331 -28.63 -6.50 -3.54
CA ALA A 331 -28.13 -6.03 -4.82
C ALA A 331 -27.94 -7.18 -5.80
N VAL A 332 -28.43 -7.00 -7.02
CA VAL A 332 -28.14 -7.90 -8.12
C VAL A 332 -26.71 -7.62 -8.57
N VAL A 333 -25.87 -8.64 -8.57
CA VAL A 333 -24.57 -8.59 -9.24
C VAL A 333 -24.88 -8.71 -10.73
N GLU A 334 -24.79 -7.60 -11.45
CA GLU A 334 -25.02 -7.62 -12.89
C GLU A 334 -23.99 -8.57 -13.54
N PRO A 335 -24.43 -9.47 -14.45
CA PRO A 335 -23.53 -10.39 -15.12
C PRO A 335 -22.45 -9.63 -15.89
N GLU A 336 -21.28 -10.24 -16.00
CA GLU A 336 -20.11 -9.76 -16.72
C GLU A 336 -20.41 -9.62 -18.23
N GLU A 337 -21.06 -8.52 -18.62
CA GLU A 337 -21.25 -8.20 -20.04
C GLU A 337 -20.00 -7.53 -20.66
N GLU A 338 -19.02 -7.15 -19.84
CA GLU A 338 -17.74 -6.60 -20.30
C GLU A 338 -16.63 -7.66 -20.27
N PRO A 339 -16.07 -8.07 -21.43
CA PRO A 339 -14.96 -9.03 -21.52
C PRO A 339 -13.62 -8.57 -20.90
N GLU A 340 -13.60 -7.41 -20.25
CA GLU A 340 -12.44 -6.81 -19.59
C GLU A 340 -12.53 -6.86 -18.06
N PHE A 341 -13.58 -7.45 -17.47
CA PHE A 341 -13.71 -7.52 -16.02
C PHE A 341 -12.67 -8.47 -15.39
N ASP A 342 -12.13 -8.07 -14.25
CA ASP A 342 -11.02 -8.74 -13.58
C ASP A 342 -11.42 -10.13 -13.03
N PRO A 343 -10.83 -11.23 -13.53
CA PRO A 343 -11.16 -12.59 -13.09
C PRO A 343 -10.77 -12.83 -11.64
N ILE A 344 -11.49 -13.71 -10.94
CA ILE A 344 -11.21 -14.04 -9.53
C ILE A 344 -10.12 -15.10 -9.40
N GLU A 345 -9.93 -15.95 -10.41
CA GLU A 345 -9.03 -17.10 -10.39
C GLU A 345 -7.59 -16.73 -9.99
N PRO A 346 -6.98 -15.63 -10.49
CA PRO A 346 -5.64 -15.23 -10.06
C PRO A 346 -5.57 -14.86 -8.57
N VAL A 347 -6.64 -14.27 -8.01
CA VAL A 347 -6.73 -13.93 -6.59
C VAL A 347 -6.78 -15.20 -5.74
N LEU A 348 -7.62 -16.16 -6.13
CA LEU A 348 -7.75 -17.45 -5.42
C LEU A 348 -6.45 -18.26 -5.51
N ALA A 349 -5.79 -18.24 -6.67
CA ALA A 349 -4.50 -18.91 -6.86
C ALA A 349 -3.43 -18.36 -5.90
N LEU A 350 -3.31 -17.03 -5.78
CA LEU A 350 -2.41 -16.42 -4.80
C LEU A 350 -2.87 -16.70 -3.35
N GLY A 351 -4.17 -16.65 -3.08
CA GLY A 351 -4.75 -17.00 -1.78
C GLY A 351 -4.37 -18.40 -1.30
N SER A 352 -4.33 -19.38 -2.20
CA SER A 352 -3.88 -20.75 -1.88
C SER A 352 -2.42 -20.85 -1.42
N ARG A 353 -1.63 -19.77 -1.58
CA ARG A 353 -0.24 -19.66 -1.10
C ARG A 353 -0.13 -19.02 0.29
N GLY A 354 -1.24 -18.61 0.88
CA GLY A 354 -1.32 -17.99 2.20
C GLY A 354 -1.01 -16.49 2.20
N LEU A 355 -1.42 -15.85 3.29
CA LEU A 355 -1.24 -14.43 3.58
C LEU A 355 -0.08 -14.22 4.55
N GLU A 356 0.70 -13.17 4.32
CA GLU A 356 1.82 -12.78 5.19
C GLU A 356 2.04 -11.27 5.06
N PRO A 357 1.07 -10.43 5.52
CA PRO A 357 1.10 -9.00 5.33
C PRO A 357 2.30 -8.37 6.06
N SER A 358 2.90 -7.35 5.43
CA SER A 358 3.98 -6.58 6.03
C SER A 358 3.47 -5.64 7.13
N ASP A 359 4.39 -5.26 8.00
CA ASP A 359 4.21 -4.24 9.03
C ASP A 359 3.84 -2.87 8.43
N ARG A 360 4.40 -2.55 7.26
CA ARG A 360 4.25 -1.27 6.58
C ARG A 360 3.90 -1.45 5.11
N TRP A 361 3.15 -0.49 4.58
CA TRP A 361 2.89 -0.38 3.15
C TRP A 361 4.11 0.12 2.40
N PHE A 362 4.42 -0.54 1.28
CA PHE A 362 5.45 -0.12 0.34
C PHE A 362 4.89 -0.06 -1.08
N ASP A 363 5.38 0.90 -1.84
CA ASP A 363 5.12 0.99 -3.27
C ASP A 363 5.89 -0.10 -4.02
N GLY A 364 5.34 -0.51 -5.16
CA GLY A 364 5.91 -1.53 -6.01
C GLY A 364 6.34 -1.03 -7.38
N PRO A 365 6.87 -1.93 -8.22
CA PRO A 365 7.43 -1.58 -9.53
C PRO A 365 6.37 -1.18 -10.56
N VAL A 366 5.10 -1.46 -10.29
CA VAL A 366 3.98 -1.05 -11.12
C VAL A 366 3.75 0.45 -10.93
N ARG A 367 4.33 1.22 -11.85
CA ARG A 367 4.27 2.69 -11.82
C ARG A 367 2.83 3.20 -11.80
N SER A 368 2.70 4.39 -11.22
CA SER A 368 1.50 5.19 -11.34
C SER A 368 1.82 6.56 -11.94
N SER A 369 0.94 7.09 -12.79
CA SER A 369 1.16 8.39 -13.46
C SER A 369 1.22 9.58 -12.49
N ARG A 370 0.82 9.42 -11.23
CA ARG A 370 1.03 10.43 -10.18
C ARG A 370 2.50 10.61 -9.79
N PHE A 371 3.31 9.56 -9.88
CA PHE A 371 4.68 9.53 -9.34
C PHE A 371 5.79 9.63 -10.40
N GLY A 372 5.44 10.00 -11.64
CA GLY A 372 6.35 10.51 -12.68
C GLY A 372 7.64 9.72 -12.93
#